data_AF-A0A1X7D7S9-F1
#
_entry.id   AF-A0A1X7D7S9-F1
#
_cell.length_a   1.000
_cell.length_b   1.000
_cell.length_c   1.000
_cell.angle_alpha   90.00
_cell.angle_beta   90.00
_cell.angle_gamma   90.00
#
_symmetry.space_group_name_H-M   'P 1'
#
loop_
_entity.id
_entity.type
_entity.pdbx_description
1 polymer ?
#
loop_
_entity_poly.entity_id
_entity_poly.type
_entity_poly.pdbx_seq_one_letter_code
_entity_poly.pdbx_strand_id
1 'polypeptide(L)'
;MAGSHLLNLKPTVRKIFLWLNSLSRKVWQDHLGNIFEETAKLDAINDYCKQAEKQAGKGNNIVLTGRAPVWMYLSIAHHMHGLAKSLSYDSPVTGIVQIFNHDPR
;
A
#
# COMPACT_ATOMS: atom_id res chain seq x y z
N MET A 1 -3.17 7.33 25.08
CA MET A 1 -2.42 6.91 26.28
C MET A 1 -1.83 5.50 26.06
N ALA A 2 -0.67 5.37 25.41
CA ALA A 2 -0.04 4.07 25.13
C ALA A 2 1.51 4.11 25.15
N GLY A 3 2.10 5.10 25.84
CA GLY A 3 3.55 5.36 25.80
C GLY A 3 4.37 4.75 26.95
N SER A 4 3.75 4.44 28.09
CA SER A 4 4.47 4.10 29.33
C SER A 4 4.92 2.64 29.44
N HIS A 5 4.32 1.71 28.70
CA HIS A 5 4.60 0.28 28.83
C HIS A 5 5.90 -0.20 28.13
N LEU A 6 6.42 0.57 27.17
CA LEU A 6 7.59 0.17 26.37
C LEU A 6 8.94 0.41 27.05
N LEU A 7 8.96 1.26 28.07
CA LEU A 7 10.18 1.62 28.80
C LEU A 7 10.66 0.51 29.75
N ASN A 8 9.76 -0.42 30.13
CA ASN A 8 10.06 -1.53 31.04
C ASN A 8 10.50 -2.83 30.33
N LEU A 9 10.59 -2.82 28.99
CA LEU A 9 11.06 -3.99 28.24
C LEU A 9 12.59 -4.06 28.23
N LYS A 10 13.12 -5.29 28.30
CA LYS A 10 14.57 -5.54 28.13
C LYS A 10 15.05 -4.92 26.81
N PRO A 11 16.27 -4.35 26.75
CA PRO A 11 16.77 -3.60 25.57
C PRO A 11 16.64 -4.37 24.24
N THR A 12 16.86 -5.69 24.28
CA THR A 12 16.75 -6.58 23.12
C THR A 12 15.30 -6.70 22.62
N VAL A 13 14.35 -6.84 23.54
CA VAL A 13 12.90 -6.92 23.23
C VAL A 13 12.39 -5.57 22.73
N ARG A 14 12.88 -4.47 23.31
CA ARG A 14 12.57 -3.12 22.84
C ARG A 14 13.14 -2.86 21.45
N LYS A 15 14.36 -3.32 21.14
CA LYS A 15 14.94 -3.26 19.77
C LYS A 15 14.12 -4.06 18.77
N ILE A 16 13.70 -5.28 19.12
CA ILE A 16 12.84 -6.11 18.25
C ILE A 16 11.49 -5.44 18.05
N PHE A 17 10.85 -4.93 19.10
CA PHE A 17 9.57 -4.23 19.00
C PHE A 17 9.64 -2.93 18.20
N LEU A 18 10.69 -2.13 18.39
CA LEU A 18 10.95 -0.92 17.59
C LEU A 18 11.33 -1.26 16.15
N TRP A 19 12.03 -2.37 15.91
CA TRP A 19 12.34 -2.86 14.58
C TRP A 19 11.10 -3.42 13.87
N LEU A 20 10.24 -4.18 14.55
CA LEU A 20 8.93 -4.62 14.04
C LEU A 20 8.01 -3.43 13.76
N ASN A 21 8.01 -2.39 14.60
CA ASN A 21 7.30 -1.14 14.32
C ASN A 21 7.99 -0.27 13.25
N SER A 22 9.30 -0.36 13.08
CA SER A 22 10.01 0.27 11.96
C SER A 22 9.75 -0.46 10.65
N LEU A 23 9.47 -1.76 10.71
CA LEU A 23 8.93 -2.57 9.62
C LEU A 23 7.43 -2.32 9.42
N SER A 24 6.73 -1.77 10.42
CA SER A 24 5.42 -1.14 10.27
C SER A 24 5.51 0.20 9.53
N ARG A 25 6.26 0.24 8.43
CA ARG A 25 5.87 1.13 7.33
C ARG A 25 4.49 0.64 6.93
N LYS A 26 3.44 1.45 7.11
CA LYS A 26 2.08 1.08 6.69
C LYS A 26 2.16 0.64 5.23
N VAL A 27 2.14 -0.67 5.01
CA VAL A 27 1.93 -1.27 3.71
C VAL A 27 0.42 -1.34 3.58
N TRP A 28 -0.12 -0.50 2.72
CA TRP A 28 -1.50 -0.69 2.32
C TRP A 28 -1.50 -1.80 1.26
N GLN A 29 -2.12 -2.92 1.60
CA GLN A 29 -2.35 -4.04 0.71
C GLN A 29 -3.86 -4.27 0.68
N ASP A 30 -4.49 -3.96 -0.45
CA ASP A 30 -5.91 -4.19 -0.64
C ASP A 30 -6.16 -4.81 -2.01
N HIS A 31 -7.26 -5.54 -2.07
CA HIS A 31 -7.70 -6.22 -3.28
C HIS A 31 -8.50 -5.24 -4.11
N LEU A 32 -7.96 -4.84 -5.27
CA LEU A 32 -8.66 -3.93 -6.19
C LEU A 32 -10.03 -4.44 -6.63
N GLY A 33 -10.25 -5.75 -6.57
CA GLY A 33 -11.55 -6.39 -6.83
C GLY A 33 -12.66 -5.98 -5.86
N ASN A 34 -12.35 -5.33 -4.73
CA ASN A 34 -13.35 -4.84 -3.78
C ASN A 34 -13.84 -3.41 -4.08
N ILE A 35 -13.21 -2.73 -5.06
CA ILE A 35 -13.49 -1.31 -5.39
C ILE A 35 -14.61 -1.19 -6.43
N PHE A 36 -14.94 -2.27 -7.12
CA PHE A 36 -16.03 -2.38 -8.07
C PHE A 36 -16.85 -3.65 -7.78
N GLU A 37 -18.03 -3.75 -8.39
CA GLU A 37 -18.88 -4.94 -8.28
C GLU A 37 -18.36 -6.05 -9.21
N GLU A 38 -19.14 -6.48 -10.19
CA GLU A 38 -18.76 -7.58 -11.08
C GLU A 38 -17.79 -7.14 -12.18
N THR A 39 -18.10 -6.00 -12.83
CA THR A 39 -17.31 -5.48 -13.96
C THR A 39 -16.90 -4.04 -13.69
N ALA A 40 -15.59 -3.80 -13.64
CA ALA A 40 -15.03 -2.45 -13.56
C ALA A 40 -15.33 -1.68 -14.86
N LYS A 41 -15.72 -0.42 -14.73
CA LYS A 41 -16.08 0.43 -15.87
C LYS A 41 -15.05 1.52 -16.10
N LEU A 42 -14.68 1.76 -17.36
CA LEU A 42 -13.68 2.78 -17.72
C LEU A 42 -14.14 4.20 -17.38
N ASP A 43 -15.44 4.49 -17.46
CA ASP A 43 -16.01 5.80 -17.11
C ASP A 43 -15.89 6.12 -15.61
N ALA A 44 -15.76 5.10 -14.76
CA ALA A 44 -15.58 5.21 -13.31
C ALA A 44 -14.11 5.26 -12.86
N ILE A 45 -13.13 5.35 -13.77
CA ILE A 45 -11.68 5.36 -13.44
C ILE A 45 -11.34 6.36 -12.33
N ASN A 46 -11.88 7.59 -12.42
CA ASN A 46 -11.58 8.64 -11.45
C ASN A 46 -12.09 8.29 -10.05
N ASP A 47 -13.23 7.61 -9.94
CA ASP A 47 -13.78 7.21 -8.65
C ASP A 47 -12.96 6.08 -8.02
N TYR A 48 -12.48 5.14 -8.83
CA TYR A 48 -11.57 4.10 -8.38
C TYR A 48 -10.25 4.67 -7.87
N CYS A 49 -9.65 5.63 -8.59
CA CYS A 49 -8.44 6.32 -8.15
C CYS A 49 -8.64 7.04 -6.81
N LYS A 50 -9.78 7.74 -6.64
CA LYS A 50 -10.12 8.42 -5.38
C LYS A 50 -10.34 7.45 -4.23
N GLN A 51 -10.97 6.31 -4.47
CA GLN A 51 -11.16 5.27 -3.47
C GLN A 51 -9.81 4.68 -3.03
N ALA A 52 -8.94 4.35 -3.99
CA ALA A 52 -7.59 3.87 -3.71
C ALA A 52 -6.77 4.91 -2.93
N GLU A 53 -6.81 6.19 -3.30
CA GLU A 53 -6.16 7.27 -2.55
C GLU A 53 -6.69 7.37 -1.11
N LYS A 54 -8.02 7.33 -0.93
CA LYS A 54 -8.66 7.42 0.39
C LYS A 54 -8.26 6.25 1.29
N GLN A 55 -8.17 5.04 0.74
CA GLN A 55 -7.84 3.83 1.48
C GLN A 55 -6.33 3.74 1.78
N ALA A 56 -5.49 3.99 0.77
CA ALA A 56 -4.04 3.87 0.89
C ALA A 56 -3.38 5.05 1.62
N GLY A 57 -3.97 6.24 1.54
CA GLY A 57 -3.40 7.47 2.09
C GLY A 57 -2.16 7.94 1.32
N LYS A 58 -1.54 9.01 1.82
CA LYS A 58 -0.37 9.66 1.20
C LYS A 58 0.92 9.32 1.94
N GLY A 59 2.03 9.21 1.20
CA GLY A 59 3.37 8.95 1.73
C GLY A 59 3.63 7.51 2.20
N ASN A 60 2.68 6.60 1.98
CA ASN A 60 2.79 5.20 2.37
C ASN A 60 3.46 4.35 1.28
N ASN A 61 3.90 3.15 1.66
CA ASN A 61 4.28 2.11 0.71
C ASN A 61 3.02 1.32 0.35
N ILE A 62 2.79 1.10 -0.94
CA ILE A 62 1.54 0.53 -1.44
C ILE A 62 1.84 -0.78 -2.16
N VAL A 63 1.01 -1.79 -1.94
CA VAL A 63 1.01 -3.03 -2.71
C VAL A 63 -0.39 -3.21 -3.32
N LEU A 64 -0.48 -3.08 -4.64
CA LEU A 64 -1.71 -3.38 -5.37
C LEU A 64 -1.83 -4.90 -5.54
N THR A 65 -2.97 -5.48 -5.19
CA THR A 65 -3.24 -6.91 -5.37
C THR A 65 -4.71 -7.14 -5.75
N GLY A 66 -5.12 -8.40 -5.89
CA GLY A 66 -6.49 -8.80 -6.19
C GLY A 66 -6.81 -9.01 -7.66
N ARG A 67 -8.10 -9.18 -7.97
CA ARG A 67 -8.60 -9.37 -9.33
C ARG A 67 -9.09 -8.04 -9.86
N ALA A 68 -8.43 -7.48 -10.85
CA ALA A 68 -8.89 -6.29 -11.56
C ALA A 68 -8.33 -6.27 -12.99
N PRO A 69 -8.95 -5.51 -13.92
CA PRO A 69 -8.41 -5.32 -15.25
C PRO A 69 -7.04 -4.63 -15.21
N VAL A 70 -6.16 -4.97 -16.17
CA VAL A 70 -4.80 -4.41 -16.25
C VAL A 70 -4.81 -2.87 -16.31
N TRP A 71 -5.75 -2.28 -17.05
CA TRP A 71 -5.87 -0.82 -17.15
C TRP A 71 -6.13 -0.14 -15.81
N MET A 72 -6.78 -0.82 -14.87
CA MET A 72 -7.09 -0.28 -13.55
C MET A 72 -5.83 -0.20 -12.69
N TYR A 73 -4.99 -1.24 -12.73
CA TYR A 73 -3.66 -1.22 -12.09
C TYR A 73 -2.82 -0.05 -12.61
N LEU A 74 -2.77 0.13 -13.94
CA LEU A 74 -2.01 1.21 -14.57
C LEU A 74 -2.55 2.59 -14.16
N SER A 75 -3.87 2.77 -14.20
CA SER A 75 -4.52 4.05 -13.86
C SER A 75 -4.28 4.42 -12.39
N ILE A 76 -4.45 3.47 -11.46
CA ILE A 76 -4.22 3.71 -10.03
C ILE A 76 -2.73 3.92 -9.75
N ALA A 77 -1.84 3.13 -10.34
CA ALA A 77 -0.41 3.32 -10.17
C ALA A 77 0.05 4.70 -10.65
N HIS A 78 -0.47 5.17 -11.79
CA HIS A 78 -0.20 6.51 -12.30
C HIS A 78 -0.72 7.60 -11.36
N HIS A 79 -1.98 7.51 -10.92
CA HIS A 79 -2.58 8.45 -9.96
C HIS A 79 -1.79 8.53 -8.65
N MET A 80 -1.34 7.38 -8.14
CA MET A 80 -0.61 7.28 -6.88
C MET A 80 0.88 7.65 -6.99
N HIS A 81 1.44 7.82 -8.19
CA HIS A 81 2.87 8.09 -8.39
C HIS A 81 3.34 9.32 -7.61
N GLY A 82 2.59 10.43 -7.65
CA GLY A 82 2.89 11.65 -6.89
C GLY A 82 2.42 11.65 -5.43
N LEU A 83 1.74 10.59 -4.97
CA LEU A 83 1.08 10.54 -3.67
C LEU A 83 1.71 9.50 -2.73
N ALA A 84 2.18 8.38 -3.27
CA ALA A 84 2.77 7.29 -2.51
C ALA A 84 4.29 7.44 -2.40
N LYS A 85 4.88 6.83 -1.37
CA LYS A 85 6.34 6.75 -1.25
C LYS A 85 6.92 5.70 -2.20
N SER A 86 6.25 4.55 -2.30
CA SER A 86 6.57 3.49 -3.24
C SER A 86 5.30 2.70 -3.55
N LEU A 87 5.28 2.05 -4.71
CA LEU A 87 4.17 1.20 -5.10
C LEU A 87 4.70 -0.06 -5.79
N SER A 88 4.15 -1.19 -5.40
CA SER A 88 4.42 -2.51 -5.99
C SER A 88 3.11 -3.18 -6.40
N TYR A 89 3.21 -4.15 -7.30
CA TYR A 89 2.13 -5.06 -7.68
C TYR A 89 2.44 -6.47 -7.17
N ASP A 90 1.47 -7.10 -6.52
CA ASP A 90 1.54 -8.51 -6.13
C ASP A 90 1.03 -9.39 -7.28
N SER A 91 1.97 -9.86 -8.10
CA SER A 91 1.70 -10.72 -9.24
C SER A 91 1.50 -12.16 -8.79
N PRO A 92 0.42 -12.85 -9.22
CA PRO A 92 0.24 -14.27 -8.91
C PRO A 92 1.30 -15.17 -9.59
N VAL A 93 2.06 -14.64 -10.55
CA VAL A 93 3.09 -15.40 -11.30
C VAL A 93 4.49 -15.12 -10.77
N THR A 94 4.79 -13.86 -10.48
CA THR A 94 6.16 -13.40 -10.18
C THR A 94 6.34 -12.88 -8.75
N GLY A 95 5.27 -12.87 -7.95
CA GLY A 95 5.27 -12.24 -6.62
C GLY A 95 5.32 -10.71 -6.69
N ILE A 96 5.88 -10.09 -5.66
CA ILE A 96 5.96 -8.63 -5.55
C ILE A 96 6.89 -8.04 -6.62
N VAL A 97 6.33 -7.24 -7.51
CA VAL A 97 7.05 -6.47 -8.53
C VAL A 97 6.97 -4.99 -8.19
N GLN A 98 8.11 -4.34 -7.98
CA GLN A 98 8.13 -2.90 -7.72
C GLN A 98 7.83 -2.11 -9.00
N ILE A 99 6.86 -1.20 -8.93
CA ILE A 99 6.49 -0.31 -10.05
C ILE A 99 7.29 0.99 -9.95
N PHE A 100 7.32 1.62 -8.77
CA PHE A 100 8.17 2.79 -8.52
C PHE A 100 8.62 2.87 -7.05
N ASN A 101 9.70 3.64 -6.82
CA ASN A 101 10.21 3.95 -5.50
C ASN A 101 10.76 5.39 -5.47
N HIS A 102 10.25 6.19 -4.55
CA HIS A 102 10.77 7.54 -4.29
C HIS A 102 11.52 7.65 -2.97
N ASP A 103 11.88 6.53 -2.33
CA ASP A 103 12.81 6.56 -1.19
C ASP A 103 14.21 6.93 -1.71
N PRO A 104 14.78 8.10 -1.36
CA PRO A 104 16.08 8.54 -1.86
C PRO A 104 17.24 7.97 -1.05
N ARG A 105 16.98 7.06 -0.10
CA ARG A 105 17.95 6.49 0.83
C ARG A 105 18.41 5.12 0.39
#